data_AF-A0A0G3EQW1-F1
#
_entry.id   AF-A0A0G3EQW1-F1
#
_cell.length_a   1.000
_cell.length_b   1.000
_cell.length_c   1.000
_cell.angle_alpha   90.00
_cell.angle_beta   90.00
_cell.angle_gamma   90.00
#
_symmetry.space_group_name_H-M   'P 1'
#
loop_
_entity.id
_entity.type
_entity.pdbx_description
1 polymer ?
#
loop_
_entity_poly.entity_id
_entity_poly.type
_entity_poly.pdbx_seq_one_letter_code
_entity_poly.pdbx_strand_id
1 'polypeptide(L)'
;MADKKTAQASKPTGSTLKSTASAALTAAPAKDEKAPKKVKVKVIRDSFTMPEYDHAKLARLKKKCLAEGVHVKKSELLRAGLAALEVMPLKRLLIEVQALAKVKTGRPGKV
;
A
#
# COMPACT_ATOMS: atom_id res chain seq x y z
N MET A 1 29.62 43.90 12.67
CA MET A 1 30.79 43.96 11.76
C MET A 1 31.87 43.06 12.31
N ALA A 2 32.74 42.54 11.43
CA ALA A 2 33.75 41.47 11.66
C ALA A 2 33.16 40.05 11.63
N ASP A 3 32.96 39.41 10.46
CA ASP A 3 33.92 38.87 9.48
C ASP A 3 34.34 37.40 9.74
N LYS A 4 33.62 36.52 9.03
CA LYS A 4 34.10 35.44 8.15
C LYS A 4 35.36 34.66 8.55
N LYS A 5 35.20 33.34 8.76
CA LYS A 5 36.29 32.38 8.48
C LYS A 5 35.79 30.94 8.22
N THR A 6 36.18 30.42 7.05
CA THR A 6 36.59 29.02 6.69
C THR A 6 35.66 27.83 7.00
N ALA A 7 35.65 26.72 6.27
CA ALA A 7 36.16 26.30 4.96
C ALA A 7 35.69 24.84 4.78
N GLN A 8 35.44 24.44 3.53
CA GLN A 8 35.27 23.05 3.11
C GLN A 8 36.51 22.21 3.44
N ALA A 9 36.27 20.96 3.84
CA ALA A 9 37.28 19.91 3.88
C ALA A 9 36.73 18.65 3.18
N SER A 10 37.34 18.36 2.04
CA SER A 10 37.28 17.14 1.23
C SER A 10 38.06 16.01 1.91
N LYS A 11 37.69 14.74 1.66
CA LYS A 11 38.60 13.58 1.54
C LYS A 11 37.84 12.32 1.05
N PRO A 12 38.54 11.30 0.51
CA PRO A 12 38.28 10.77 -0.83
C PRO A 12 38.17 9.22 -0.84
N THR A 13 38.32 8.60 -2.02
CA THR A 13 38.72 7.18 -2.29
C THR A 13 37.69 6.11 -1.91
N GLY A 14 37.26 5.18 -2.77
CA GLY A 14 37.82 4.65 -4.01
C GLY A 14 37.90 3.12 -3.89
N SER A 15 37.05 2.38 -4.61
CA SER A 15 37.17 0.95 -4.99
C SER A 15 35.83 0.53 -5.62
N THR A 16 35.70 -0.13 -6.76
CA THR A 16 36.62 -0.93 -7.58
C THR A 16 36.03 -0.98 -9.00
N LEU A 17 36.90 -0.90 -10.01
CA LEU A 17 36.58 -1.18 -11.41
C LEU A 17 36.89 -2.66 -11.74
N LYS A 18 35.96 -3.31 -12.45
CA LYS A 18 36.17 -4.15 -13.65
C LYS A 18 36.73 -5.59 -13.53
N SER A 19 35.95 -6.57 -14.03
CA SER A 19 36.41 -7.81 -14.72
C SER A 19 35.18 -8.44 -15.43
N THR A 20 35.01 -8.27 -16.74
CA THR A 20 35.41 -9.13 -17.87
C THR A 20 34.81 -10.54 -17.91
N ALA A 21 33.89 -10.73 -18.87
CA ALA A 21 33.72 -11.86 -19.79
C ALA A 21 33.86 -13.30 -19.28
N SER A 22 32.77 -14.06 -19.40
CA SER A 22 32.83 -15.47 -19.82
C SER A 22 31.70 -15.72 -20.81
N ALA A 23 32.09 -16.00 -22.05
CA ALA A 23 31.24 -16.56 -23.09
C ALA A 23 31.59 -18.04 -23.21
N ALA A 24 30.57 -18.92 -23.25
CA ALA A 24 30.51 -20.11 -24.10
C ALA A 24 29.35 -21.08 -23.74
N LEU A 25 28.52 -21.37 -24.75
CA LEU A 25 27.87 -22.66 -25.06
C LEU A 25 26.75 -23.13 -24.09
N THR A 26 25.57 -23.64 -24.47
CA THR A 26 24.97 -24.14 -25.71
C THR A 26 23.51 -24.51 -25.42
N ALA A 27 22.70 -24.58 -26.49
CA ALA A 27 21.49 -25.40 -26.65
C ALA A 27 20.17 -24.97 -25.97
N ALA A 28 19.28 -24.39 -26.78
CA ALA A 28 17.85 -24.75 -26.78
C ALA A 28 17.69 -26.12 -27.50
N PRO A 29 16.57 -26.87 -27.42
CA PRO A 29 15.23 -26.43 -27.02
C PRO A 29 14.46 -27.41 -26.08
N ALA A 30 13.56 -26.89 -25.26
CA ALA A 30 12.40 -27.67 -24.79
C ALA A 30 11.21 -26.74 -24.61
N LYS A 31 10.10 -27.13 -25.24
CA LYS A 31 8.79 -26.50 -25.11
C LYS A 31 8.33 -26.65 -23.66
N ASP A 32 8.50 -25.61 -22.86
CA ASP A 32 7.69 -25.45 -21.66
C ASP A 32 6.40 -24.73 -22.05
N GLU A 33 5.37 -25.55 -22.16
CA GLU A 33 3.97 -25.21 -22.16
C GLU A 33 3.72 -23.99 -21.26
N LYS A 34 3.15 -22.93 -21.84
CA LYS A 34 2.78 -21.70 -21.12
C LYS A 34 1.91 -22.06 -19.92
N ALA A 35 2.52 -22.19 -18.75
CA ALA A 35 1.83 -21.98 -17.51
C ALA A 35 1.22 -20.57 -17.57
N PRO A 36 -0.09 -20.40 -17.34
CA PRO A 36 -0.70 -19.08 -17.39
C PRO A 36 0.02 -18.22 -16.35
N LYS A 37 0.73 -17.19 -16.83
CA LYS A 37 1.38 -16.21 -15.98
C LYS A 37 0.30 -15.65 -15.06
N LYS A 38 0.33 -16.03 -13.78
CA LYS A 38 -0.58 -15.52 -12.75
C LYS A 38 -0.52 -14.00 -12.85
N VAL A 39 -1.60 -13.39 -13.34
CA VAL A 39 -1.69 -11.93 -13.48
C VAL A 39 -1.57 -11.38 -12.07
N LYS A 40 -0.43 -10.77 -11.77
CA LYS A 40 -0.20 -10.12 -10.48
C LYS A 40 -1.17 -8.96 -10.37
N VAL A 41 -2.16 -9.09 -9.49
CA VAL A 41 -3.10 -8.01 -9.20
C VAL A 41 -2.30 -6.83 -8.65
N LYS A 42 -2.41 -5.67 -9.31
CA LYS A 42 -1.74 -4.44 -8.86
C LYS A 42 -2.31 -4.06 -7.48
N VAL A 43 -1.45 -3.98 -6.48
CA VAL A 43 -1.83 -3.55 -5.13
C VAL A 43 -1.66 -2.03 -5.06
N ILE A 44 -2.76 -1.31 -4.90
CA ILE A 44 -2.77 0.14 -4.66
C ILE A 44 -2.97 0.35 -3.16
N ARG A 45 -2.07 1.12 -2.53
CA ARG A 45 -2.21 1.52 -1.13
C ARG A 45 -2.91 2.86 -1.07
N ASP A 46 -4.18 2.86 -0.70
CA ASP A 46 -4.92 4.07 -0.40
C ASP A 46 -4.86 4.35 1.11
N SER A 47 -4.56 5.59 1.49
CA SER A 47 -4.46 6.00 2.89
C SER A 47 -5.62 6.95 3.20
N PHE A 48 -6.63 6.44 3.89
CA PHE A 48 -7.85 7.19 4.20
C PHE A 48 -7.68 8.06 5.45
N THR A 49 -8.19 9.29 5.37
CA THR A 49 -8.41 10.17 6.53
C THR A 49 -9.87 10.06 6.95
N MET A 50 -10.13 9.67 8.20
CA MET A 50 -11.49 9.48 8.74
C MET A 50 -11.51 9.86 10.23
N PRO A 51 -12.68 10.15 10.82
CA PRO A 51 -12.80 10.52 12.21
C PRO A 51 -12.36 9.38 13.14
N GLU A 52 -11.93 9.74 14.34
CA GLU A 52 -11.48 8.77 15.35
C GLU A 52 -12.56 7.73 15.67
N TYR A 53 -13.82 8.15 15.72
CA TYR A 53 -14.96 7.27 15.99
C TYR A 53 -15.08 6.13 14.96
N ASP A 54 -14.89 6.41 13.67
CA ASP A 54 -14.97 5.38 12.63
C ASP A 54 -13.73 4.48 12.65
N HIS A 55 -12.56 5.04 12.98
CA HIS A 55 -11.36 4.25 13.20
C HIS A 55 -11.53 3.27 14.37
N ALA A 56 -12.20 3.70 15.44
CA ALA A 56 -12.55 2.86 16.57
C ALA A 56 -13.58 1.76 16.19
N LYS A 57 -14.55 2.06 15.30
CA LYS A 57 -15.45 1.02 14.74
C LYS A 57 -14.66 -0.09 14.05
N LEU A 58 -13.68 0.26 13.22
CA LEU A 58 -12.84 -0.73 12.55
C LEU A 58 -12.08 -1.60 13.55
N ALA A 59 -11.52 -1.01 14.61
CA ALA A 59 -10.85 -1.77 15.67
C ALA A 59 -11.81 -2.73 16.40
N ARG A 60 -13.04 -2.28 16.71
CA ARG A 60 -14.08 -3.13 17.31
C ARG A 60 -14.46 -4.29 16.40
N LEU A 61 -14.66 -4.05 15.11
CA LEU A 61 -14.98 -5.09 14.14
C LEU A 61 -13.85 -6.12 14.02
N LYS A 62 -12.58 -5.69 14.00
CA LYS A 62 -11.45 -6.61 14.05
C LYS A 62 -11.48 -7.49 15.30
N LYS A 63 -11.74 -6.90 16.48
CA LYS A 63 -11.86 -7.66 17.74
C LYS A 63 -13.00 -8.69 17.69
N LYS A 64 -14.14 -8.35 17.08
CA LYS A 64 -15.25 -9.30 16.90
C LYS A 64 -14.84 -10.49 16.02
N CYS A 65 -14.19 -10.25 14.89
CA CYS A 65 -13.68 -11.32 14.04
C CYS A 65 -12.64 -12.19 14.77
N LEU A 66 -11.77 -11.56 15.58
CA LEU A 66 -10.79 -12.28 16.39
C LEU A 66 -11.43 -13.15 17.47
N ALA A 67 -12.55 -12.72 18.06
CA ALA A 67 -13.30 -13.53 19.03
C ALA A 67 -13.85 -14.81 18.40
N GLU A 68 -14.20 -14.76 17.11
CA GLU A 68 -14.60 -15.92 16.29
C GLU A 68 -13.39 -16.68 15.70
N GLY A 69 -12.16 -16.35 16.13
CA GLY A 69 -10.93 -17.02 15.68
C GLY A 69 -10.38 -16.55 14.32
N VAL A 70 -10.98 -15.54 13.68
CA VAL A 70 -10.55 -15.05 12.36
C VAL A 70 -9.69 -13.80 12.50
N HIS A 71 -8.40 -13.92 12.13
CA HIS A 71 -7.49 -12.78 12.09
C HIS A 71 -7.66 -11.98 10.80
N VAL A 72 -8.32 -10.83 10.88
CA VAL A 72 -8.55 -9.93 9.74
C VAL A 72 -7.65 -8.70 9.76
N LYS A 73 -7.09 -8.35 8.61
CA LYS A 73 -6.37 -7.07 8.43
C LYS A 73 -7.35 -5.92 8.18
N LYS A 74 -6.91 -4.68 8.44
CA LYS A 74 -7.74 -3.48 8.19
C LYS A 74 -8.16 -3.41 6.71
N SER A 75 -7.25 -3.71 5.78
CA SER A 75 -7.51 -3.70 4.34
C SER A 75 -8.45 -4.81 3.87
N GLU A 76 -8.53 -5.94 4.58
CA GLU A 76 -9.49 -7.01 4.28
C GLU A 76 -10.89 -6.64 4.74
N LEU A 77 -11.01 -6.08 5.95
CA LEU A 77 -12.29 -5.61 6.47
C LEU A 77 -12.90 -4.51 5.58
N LEU A 78 -12.07 -3.60 5.07
CA LEU A 78 -12.53 -2.56 4.12
C LEU A 78 -13.02 -3.17 2.79
N ARG A 79 -12.30 -4.15 2.23
CA ARG A 79 -12.73 -4.83 1.01
C ARG A 79 -14.03 -5.62 1.22
N ALA A 80 -14.18 -6.29 2.36
CA ALA A 80 -15.43 -6.98 2.73
C ALA A 80 -16.59 -5.98 2.88
N GLY A 81 -16.32 -4.82 3.49
CA GLY A 81 -17.31 -3.73 3.58
C GLY A 81 -17.76 -3.23 2.21
N LEU A 82 -16.83 -3.03 1.26
CA LEU A 82 -17.18 -2.63 -0.11
C LEU A 82 -18.06 -3.67 -0.82
N ALA A 83 -17.69 -4.95 -0.74
CA ALA A 83 -18.50 -6.05 -1.28
C ALA A 83 -19.91 -6.09 -0.66
N ALA A 84 -20.04 -5.83 0.65
CA ALA A 84 -21.34 -5.74 1.33
C ALA A 84 -22.16 -4.52 0.88
N LEU A 85 -21.51 -3.40 0.55
CA LEU A 85 -22.18 -2.20 0.04
C LEU A 85 -22.66 -2.38 -1.40
N GLU A 86 -21.94 -3.15 -2.23
CA GLU A 86 -22.33 -3.43 -3.63
C GLU A 86 -23.61 -4.26 -3.74
N VAL A 87 -23.83 -5.19 -2.82
CA VAL A 87 -25.05 -6.02 -2.79
C VAL A 87 -26.24 -5.32 -2.12
N MET A 88 -26.03 -4.15 -1.52
CA MET A 88 -27.07 -3.43 -0.80
C MET A 88 -28.04 -2.71 -1.77
N PRO A 89 -29.37 -2.70 -1.50
CA PRO A 89 -30.32 -1.94 -2.31
C PRO A 89 -29.99 -0.44 -2.35
N LEU A 90 -30.07 0.18 -3.53
CA LEU A 90 -29.68 1.58 -3.75
C LEU A 90 -30.30 2.57 -2.74
N LYS A 91 -31.58 2.39 -2.39
CA LYS A 91 -32.27 3.26 -1.41
C LYS A 91 -31.60 3.21 -0.03
N ARG A 92 -31.19 2.03 0.42
CA ARG A 92 -30.49 1.84 1.70
C ARG A 92 -29.10 2.48 1.64
N LEU A 93 -28.38 2.25 0.55
CA LEU A 93 -27.05 2.82 0.34
C LEU A 93 -27.09 4.36 0.43
N LEU A 94 -28.06 5.00 -0.22
CA LEU A 94 -28.20 6.46 -0.19
C LEU A 94 -28.48 7.00 1.22
N ILE A 95 -29.32 6.32 2.00
CA ILE A 95 -29.60 6.70 3.39
C ILE A 95 -28.33 6.61 4.24
N GLU A 96 -27.59 5.51 4.13
CA GLU A 96 -26.34 5.31 4.86
C GLU A 96 -25.29 6.36 4.50
N VAL A 97 -25.13 6.68 3.20
CA VAL A 97 -24.19 7.71 2.75
C VAL A 97 -24.59 9.10 3.24
N GLN A 98 -25.89 9.43 3.28
CA GLN A 98 -26.37 10.71 3.80
C GLN A 98 -26.19 10.83 5.33
N ALA A 99 -26.25 9.71 6.06
CA ALA A 99 -26.02 9.69 7.50
C ALA A 99 -24.53 9.89 7.88
N LEU A 100 -23.60 9.74 6.93
CA LEU A 100 -22.18 9.97 7.18
C LEU A 100 -21.90 11.47 7.34
N ALA A 101 -21.36 11.84 8.50
CA ALA A 101 -20.85 13.19 8.73
C ALA A 101 -19.69 13.47 7.77
N LYS A 102 -19.80 14.54 6.97
CA LYS A 102 -18.73 14.95 6.05
C LYS A 102 -17.45 15.24 6.83
N VAL A 103 -16.40 14.46 6.58
CA VAL A 103 -15.07 14.71 7.13
C VAL A 103 -14.51 15.97 6.47
N LYS A 104 -14.10 16.96 7.26
CA LYS A 104 -13.31 18.09 6.75
C LYS A 104 -11.92 17.57 6.38
N THR A 105 -11.77 17.06 5.16
CA THR A 105 -10.49 16.54 4.68
C THR A 105 -9.58 17.72 4.29
N GLY A 106 -8.57 18.00 5.10
CA GLY A 106 -7.36 18.68 4.62
C GLY A 106 -6.47 17.63 3.96
N ARG A 107 -6.03 17.87 2.72
CA ARG A 107 -5.02 17.03 2.05
C ARG A 107 -3.78 17.01 2.95
N PRO A 108 -3.28 15.85 3.44
CA PRO A 108 -1.96 15.83 4.05
C PRO A 108 -0.97 16.34 3.00
N GLY A 109 -0.34 17.48 3.31
CA GLY A 109 0.71 18.07 2.49
C GLY A 109 1.75 17.00 2.20
N LYS A 110 2.19 16.97 0.95
CA LYS A 110 3.14 16.00 0.38
C LYS A 110 4.32 15.78 1.36
N VAL A 111 4.40 14.60 1.96
CA VAL A 111 5.64 14.05 2.53
C VAL A 111 6.26 13.08 1.54
#